data_AF-A0A7C7IE13-F1
#
_entry.id   AF-A0A7C7IE13-F1
#
_cell.length_a   1.000
_cell.length_b   1.000
_cell.length_c   1.000
_cell.angle_alpha   90.00
_cell.angle_beta   90.00
_cell.angle_gamma   90.00
#
_symmetry.space_group_name_H-M   'P 1'
#
loop_
_entity.id
_entity.type
_entity.pdbx_description
1 polymer ?
#
loop_
_entity_poly.entity_id
_entity_poly.type
_entity_poly.pdbx_seq_one_letter_code
_entity_poly.pdbx_strand_id
1 'polypeptide(L)'
;MKDVPDFIEKSKRIYGYDHFINDAGGSICELVDTEAMDALVKNTMIVYIEDNQEIKDTLIERAKSHPKPLYYNKDFLMRNLENYENEMKKSPETMDPDEFVRWIFPKLLEYRKTKYESIASQHGYTIQASEAVNVNNESDFLGLIVKAIESQ
;
A
#
# COMPACT_ATOMS: atom_id res chain seq x y z
N MET A 1 9.54 7.96 6.14
CA MET A 1 8.74 7.67 7.35
C MET A 1 9.61 7.42 8.58
N LYS A 2 10.84 7.97 8.67
CA LYS A 2 11.67 7.92 9.90
C LYS A 2 11.16 8.87 11.00
N ASP A 3 10.26 9.76 10.62
CA ASP A 3 9.57 10.78 11.39
C ASP A 3 8.33 10.26 12.13
N VAL A 4 7.88 9.02 11.86
CA VAL A 4 6.74 8.41 12.56
C VAL A 4 6.90 8.40 14.09
N PRO A 5 8.06 8.06 14.68
CA PRO A 5 8.25 8.11 16.12
C PRO A 5 8.02 9.51 16.71
N ASP A 6 8.44 10.55 16.01
CA ASP A 6 8.22 11.94 16.43
C ASP A 6 6.74 12.31 16.35
N PHE A 7 6.00 11.78 15.37
CA PHE A 7 4.55 11.99 15.27
C PHE A 7 3.78 11.27 16.38
N ILE A 8 4.19 10.05 16.76
CA ILE A 8 3.61 9.32 17.91
C ILE A 8 3.82 10.10 19.22
N GLU A 9 5.01 10.65 19.43
CA GLU A 9 5.28 11.47 20.62
C GLU A 9 4.42 12.74 20.63
N LYS A 10 4.35 13.45 19.49
CA LYS A 10 3.59 14.69 19.36
C LYS A 10 2.08 14.46 19.49
N SER A 11 1.54 13.35 18.96
CA SER A 11 0.10 13.05 19.07
C SER A 11 -0.34 12.98 20.52
N LYS A 12 0.48 12.36 21.37
CA LYS A 12 0.21 12.29 22.81
C LYS A 12 0.48 13.61 23.52
N ARG A 13 1.65 14.22 23.32
CA ARG A 13 2.06 15.42 24.06
C ARG A 13 1.22 16.66 23.74
N ILE A 14 0.89 16.87 22.46
CA ILE A 14 0.22 18.11 21.99
C ILE A 14 -1.28 17.94 21.98
N TYR A 15 -1.77 16.77 21.54
CA TYR A 15 -3.19 16.54 21.29
C TYR A 15 -3.85 15.61 22.31
N GLY A 16 -3.08 14.94 23.18
CA GLY A 16 -3.61 14.01 24.17
C GLY A 16 -4.12 12.69 23.59
N TYR A 17 -3.74 12.33 22.35
CA TYR A 17 -4.13 11.06 21.75
C TYR A 17 -3.21 9.94 22.23
N ASP A 18 -3.80 8.93 22.88
CA ASP A 18 -3.07 7.74 23.36
C ASP A 18 -2.77 6.74 22.24
N HIS A 19 -3.52 6.77 21.15
CA HIS A 19 -3.40 5.85 20.02
C HIS A 19 -3.06 6.61 18.74
N PHE A 20 -2.18 6.02 17.94
CA PHE A 20 -1.70 6.61 16.69
C PHE A 20 -1.90 5.60 15.55
N ILE A 21 -2.50 6.06 14.44
CA ILE A 21 -2.68 5.27 13.22
C ILE A 21 -1.90 5.97 12.10
N ASN A 22 -1.02 5.22 11.44
CA ASN A 22 -0.31 5.65 10.24
C ASN A 22 -1.01 5.07 9.00
N ASP A 23 -1.90 5.84 8.38
CA ASP A 23 -2.48 5.46 7.09
C ASP A 23 -1.45 5.67 5.96
N ALA A 24 -0.77 4.58 5.60
CA ALA A 24 0.33 4.62 4.66
C ALA A 24 -0.14 4.43 3.21
N GLY A 25 0.36 5.28 2.32
CA GLY A 25 0.16 5.09 0.88
C GLY A 25 0.84 3.81 0.38
N GLY A 26 0.32 3.24 -0.71
CA GLY A 26 0.79 1.93 -1.21
C GLY A 26 2.25 1.85 -1.65
N SER A 27 2.96 2.96 -1.80
CA SER A 27 4.41 2.97 -2.03
C SER A 27 5.23 2.63 -0.78
N ILE A 28 4.61 2.48 0.40
CA ILE A 28 5.29 2.04 1.63
C ILE A 28 6.07 0.74 1.44
N CYS A 29 5.59 -0.16 0.58
CA CYS A 29 6.25 -1.43 0.29
C CYS A 29 7.62 -1.30 -0.40
N GLU A 30 7.96 -0.11 -0.87
CA GLU A 30 9.26 0.20 -1.48
C GLU A 30 10.31 0.59 -0.44
N LEU A 31 9.93 0.67 0.83
CA LEU A 31 10.83 0.96 1.94
C LEU A 31 11.45 -0.30 2.57
N VAL A 32 11.11 -1.50 2.08
CA VAL A 32 11.73 -2.76 2.54
C VAL A 32 13.25 -2.65 2.48
N ASP A 33 13.92 -3.20 3.49
CA ASP A 33 15.38 -3.13 3.67
C ASP A 33 15.97 -1.72 3.82
N THR A 34 15.14 -0.74 4.20
CA THR A 34 15.61 0.62 4.53
C THR A 34 15.44 0.92 6.01
N GLU A 35 16.29 1.83 6.53
CA GLU A 35 16.13 2.38 7.88
C GLU A 35 14.75 3.01 8.15
N ALA A 36 14.03 3.41 7.10
CA ALA A 36 12.66 3.91 7.25
C ALA A 36 11.67 2.79 7.56
N MET A 37 11.84 1.59 6.98
CA MET A 37 11.04 0.42 7.37
C MET A 37 11.43 -0.05 8.77
N ASP A 38 12.72 -0.07 9.11
CA ASP A 38 13.18 -0.43 10.47
C ASP A 38 12.53 0.47 11.53
N ALA A 39 12.43 1.77 11.26
CA ALA A 39 11.75 2.71 12.14
C ALA A 39 10.25 2.40 12.28
N LEU A 40 9.57 1.98 11.22
CA LEU A 40 8.15 1.59 11.27
C LEU A 40 7.97 0.31 12.08
N VAL A 41 8.72 -0.74 11.77
CA VAL A 41 8.66 -2.04 12.47
C VAL A 41 8.93 -1.88 13.96
N LYS A 42 9.88 -1.02 14.34
CA LYS A 42 10.22 -0.80 15.74
C LYS A 42 9.15 -0.04 16.53
N ASN A 43 8.39 0.83 15.88
CA ASN A 43 7.52 1.80 16.58
C ASN A 43 6.02 1.60 16.31
N THR A 44 5.66 0.71 15.38
CA THR A 44 4.27 0.48 14.96
C THR A 44 4.03 -1.00 14.73
N MET A 45 2.76 -1.40 14.83
CA MET A 45 2.30 -2.69 14.34
C MET A 45 1.89 -2.53 12.88
N ILE A 46 2.56 -3.24 11.97
CA ILE A 46 2.23 -3.19 10.54
C ILE A 46 1.04 -4.10 10.28
N VAL A 47 0.01 -3.57 9.64
CA VAL A 47 -1.19 -4.31 9.24
C VAL A 47 -1.35 -4.19 7.73
N TYR A 48 -1.25 -5.31 7.03
CA TYR A 48 -1.56 -5.42 5.62
C TYR A 48 -3.04 -5.71 5.44
N ILE A 49 -3.71 -4.83 4.68
CA ILE A 49 -5.10 -5.01 4.26
C ILE A 49 -5.07 -5.73 2.90
N GLU A 50 -5.26 -7.04 2.93
CA GLU A 50 -5.21 -7.88 1.74
C GLU A 50 -6.49 -7.72 0.90
N ASP A 51 -6.31 -7.48 -0.39
CA ASP A 51 -7.42 -7.44 -1.34
C ASP A 51 -7.84 -8.86 -1.78
N ASN A 52 -9.14 -9.00 -2.06
CA ASN A 52 -9.67 -10.13 -2.80
C ASN A 52 -9.85 -9.75 -4.28
N GLN A 53 -10.25 -10.72 -5.11
CA GLN A 53 -10.42 -10.50 -6.53
C GLN A 53 -11.43 -9.38 -6.86
N GLU A 54 -12.55 -9.30 -6.13
CA GLU A 54 -13.59 -8.28 -6.34
C GLU A 54 -13.09 -6.86 -6.05
N ILE A 55 -12.33 -6.69 -4.96
CA ILE A 55 -11.73 -5.41 -4.58
C ILE A 55 -10.65 -5.01 -5.59
N LYS A 56 -9.81 -5.96 -6.01
CA LYS A 56 -8.81 -5.74 -7.05
C LYS A 56 -9.44 -5.27 -8.36
N ASP A 57 -10.52 -5.91 -8.81
CA ASP A 57 -11.25 -5.50 -10.01
C ASP A 57 -11.82 -4.09 -9.85
N THR A 58 -12.38 -3.77 -8.67
CA THR A 58 -12.85 -2.42 -8.34
C THR A 58 -11.71 -1.38 -8.39
N LEU A 59 -10.53 -1.71 -7.89
CA LEU A 59 -9.35 -0.84 -7.94
C LEU A 59 -8.91 -0.59 -9.39
N ILE A 60 -8.91 -1.63 -10.23
CA ILE A 60 -8.57 -1.54 -11.65
C ILE A 60 -9.58 -0.67 -12.39
N GLU A 61 -10.88 -0.88 -12.19
CA GLU A 61 -11.93 -0.05 -12.82
C GLU A 61 -11.87 1.42 -12.37
N ARG A 62 -11.53 1.67 -11.10
CA ARG A 62 -11.28 3.03 -10.62
C ARG A 62 -10.07 3.66 -11.30
N ALA A 63 -8.98 2.93 -11.47
CA ALA A 63 -7.79 3.45 -12.17
C ALA A 63 -8.05 3.67 -13.67
N LYS A 64 -8.92 2.86 -14.29
CA LYS A 64 -9.39 3.07 -15.67
C LYS A 64 -10.19 4.36 -15.82
N SER A 65 -11.16 4.59 -14.93
CA SER A 65 -12.06 5.74 -14.99
C SER A 65 -11.40 7.06 -14.54
N HIS A 66 -10.53 7.00 -13.53
CA HIS A 66 -9.88 8.16 -12.92
C HIS A 66 -8.39 7.86 -12.70
N PRO A 67 -7.59 7.80 -13.79
CA PRO A 67 -6.15 7.63 -13.67
C PRO A 67 -5.56 8.77 -12.85
N LYS A 68 -4.61 8.44 -11.98
CA LYS A 68 -3.91 9.41 -11.15
C LYS A 68 -2.41 9.12 -11.15
N PRO A 69 -1.56 10.13 -10.93
CA PRO A 69 -0.13 9.91 -10.75
C PRO A 69 0.15 8.95 -9.58
N LEU A 70 1.11 8.05 -9.78
CA LEU A 70 1.53 7.04 -8.82
C LEU A 70 3.05 7.02 -8.71
N TYR A 71 3.54 6.65 -7.52
CA TYR A 71 4.95 6.33 -7.36
C TYR A 71 5.26 4.94 -7.93
N TYR A 72 6.36 4.83 -8.68
CA TYR A 72 6.87 3.57 -9.20
C TYR A 72 8.31 3.37 -8.73
N ASN A 73 8.65 2.13 -8.38
CA ASN A 73 10.05 1.74 -8.29
C ASN A 73 10.73 1.93 -9.66
N LYS A 74 11.96 2.45 -9.68
CA LYS A 74 12.68 2.79 -10.92
C LYS A 74 12.76 1.59 -11.88
N ASP A 75 13.19 0.44 -11.39
CA ASP A 75 13.43 -0.73 -12.26
C ASP A 75 12.11 -1.32 -12.76
N PHE A 76 11.07 -1.29 -11.93
CA PHE A 76 9.71 -1.64 -12.34
C PHE A 76 9.21 -0.71 -13.45
N LEU A 77 9.40 0.61 -13.28
CA LEU A 77 8.95 1.61 -14.25
C LEU A 77 9.67 1.45 -15.59
N MET A 78 11.00 1.41 -15.59
CA MET A 78 11.80 1.34 -16.81
C MET A 78 11.46 0.10 -17.64
N ARG A 79 11.36 -1.07 -16.99
CA ARG A 79 10.97 -2.32 -17.67
C ARG A 79 9.58 -2.23 -18.30
N ASN A 80 8.63 -1.62 -17.59
CA ASN A 80 7.26 -1.51 -18.09
C ASN A 80 7.08 -0.42 -19.14
N LEU A 81 7.90 0.64 -19.13
CA LEU A 81 7.96 1.62 -20.21
C LEU A 81 8.43 0.96 -21.51
N GLU A 82 9.54 0.21 -21.48
CA GLU A 82 10.03 -0.53 -22.65
C GLU A 82 8.97 -1.50 -23.20
N ASN A 83 8.27 -2.22 -22.33
CA ASN A 83 7.17 -3.11 -22.73
C ASN A 83 6.02 -2.32 -23.39
N TYR A 84 5.61 -1.21 -22.78
CA TYR A 84 4.51 -0.39 -23.30
C TYR A 84 4.86 0.24 -24.66
N GLU A 85 6.07 0.77 -24.83
CA GLU A 85 6.53 1.33 -26.10
C GLU A 85 6.50 0.27 -27.22
N ASN A 86 6.96 -0.95 -26.91
CA ASN A 86 6.96 -2.06 -27.84
C ASN A 86 5.55 -2.55 -28.22
N GLU A 87 4.63 -2.61 -27.25
CA GLU A 87 3.24 -3.03 -27.45
C GLU A 87 2.43 -1.96 -28.20
N MET A 88 2.53 -0.70 -27.79
CA MET A 88 1.70 0.39 -28.29
C MET A 88 2.29 1.13 -29.49
N LYS A 89 3.58 0.87 -29.82
CA LYS A 89 4.33 1.57 -30.87
C LYS A 89 4.33 3.09 -30.68
N LYS A 90 4.38 3.54 -29.41
CA LYS A 90 4.48 4.95 -29.01
C LYS A 90 5.81 5.18 -28.28
N SER A 91 6.36 6.38 -28.39
CA SER A 91 7.54 6.80 -27.64
C SER A 91 7.15 7.53 -26.34
N PRO A 92 8.06 7.72 -25.38
CA PRO A 92 7.82 8.51 -24.17
C PRO A 92 7.29 9.93 -24.44
N GLU A 93 7.69 10.53 -25.55
CA GLU A 93 7.29 11.90 -25.93
C GLU A 93 5.89 11.97 -26.55
N THR A 94 5.35 10.83 -27.01
CA THR A 94 4.09 10.76 -27.78
C THR A 94 3.02 9.92 -27.11
N MET A 95 3.36 9.18 -26.06
CA MET A 95 2.40 8.40 -25.28
C MET A 95 1.47 9.29 -24.45
N ASP A 96 0.23 8.82 -24.26
CA ASP A 96 -0.69 9.41 -23.30
C ASP A 96 -0.36 8.86 -21.90
N PRO A 97 0.03 9.72 -20.93
CA PRO A 97 0.32 9.28 -19.57
C PRO A 97 -0.85 8.58 -18.88
N ASP A 98 -2.08 8.98 -19.17
CA ASP A 98 -3.28 8.36 -18.59
C ASP A 98 -3.49 6.97 -19.18
N GLU A 99 -3.31 6.78 -20.49
CA GLU A 99 -3.35 5.44 -21.10
C GLU A 99 -2.28 4.51 -20.49
N PHE A 100 -1.09 5.04 -20.26
CA PHE A 100 -0.03 4.29 -19.60
C PHE A 100 -0.38 3.91 -18.16
N VAL A 101 -0.89 4.86 -17.36
CA VAL A 101 -1.35 4.59 -16.00
C VAL A 101 -2.39 3.47 -15.99
N ARG A 102 -3.38 3.52 -16.90
CA ARG A 102 -4.41 2.47 -17.02
C ARG A 102 -3.80 1.10 -17.37
N TRP A 103 -2.81 1.07 -18.24
CA TRP A 103 -2.14 -0.16 -18.68
C TRP A 103 -1.20 -0.76 -17.62
N ILE A 104 -0.48 0.09 -16.88
CA ILE A 104 0.52 -0.36 -15.89
C ILE A 104 -0.11 -0.68 -14.54
N PHE A 105 -1.25 -0.06 -14.19
CA PHE A 105 -1.83 -0.18 -12.85
C PHE A 105 -2.12 -1.64 -12.40
N PRO A 106 -2.73 -2.51 -13.23
CA PRO A 106 -2.90 -3.92 -12.84
C PRO A 106 -1.56 -4.62 -12.55
N LYS A 107 -0.51 -4.31 -13.29
CA LYS A 107 0.84 -4.87 -13.07
C LYS A 107 1.46 -4.34 -11.78
N LEU A 108 1.18 -3.07 -11.45
CA LEU A 108 1.63 -2.46 -10.20
C LEU A 108 0.97 -3.09 -8.98
N LEU A 109 -0.32 -3.46 -9.06
CA LEU A 109 -1.00 -4.17 -7.97
C LEU A 109 -0.31 -5.51 -7.68
N GLU A 110 -0.07 -6.33 -8.70
CA GLU A 110 0.63 -7.61 -8.53
C GLU A 110 2.04 -7.43 -7.95
N TYR A 111 2.78 -6.46 -8.49
CA TYR A 111 4.13 -6.17 -8.03
C TYR A 111 4.18 -5.77 -6.55
N ARG A 112 3.21 -4.96 -6.09
CA ARG A 112 3.12 -4.53 -4.70
C ARG A 112 2.59 -5.62 -3.78
N LYS A 113 1.65 -6.46 -4.26
CA LYS A 113 1.08 -7.56 -3.49
C LYS A 113 2.16 -8.45 -2.88
N THR A 114 3.10 -8.93 -3.70
CA THR A 114 4.21 -9.78 -3.22
C THR A 114 5.06 -9.07 -2.16
N LYS A 115 5.25 -7.76 -2.26
CA LYS A 115 6.00 -6.99 -1.25
C LYS A 115 5.20 -6.82 0.04
N TYR A 116 3.91 -6.54 -0.04
CA TYR A 116 3.05 -6.44 1.15
C TYR A 116 3.00 -7.78 1.89
N GLU A 117 2.85 -8.89 1.17
CA GLU A 117 2.87 -10.25 1.74
C GLU A 117 4.21 -10.53 2.44
N SER A 118 5.33 -10.13 1.83
CA SER A 118 6.66 -10.26 2.45
C SER A 118 6.77 -9.44 3.73
N ILE A 119 6.31 -8.19 3.74
CA ILE A 119 6.34 -7.32 4.93
C ILE A 119 5.47 -7.90 6.04
N ALA A 120 4.24 -8.30 5.71
CA ALA A 120 3.31 -8.86 6.68
C ALA A 120 3.86 -10.15 7.29
N SER A 121 4.39 -11.06 6.48
CA SER A 121 4.94 -12.33 6.98
C SER A 121 6.17 -12.17 7.88
N GLN A 122 6.96 -11.10 7.72
CA GLN A 122 8.18 -10.88 8.49
C GLN A 122 8.00 -9.93 9.67
N HIS A 123 7.09 -8.96 9.56
CA HIS A 123 7.07 -7.79 10.42
C HIS A 123 5.67 -7.30 10.79
N GLY A 124 4.61 -8.03 10.46
CA GLY A 124 3.25 -7.55 10.68
C GLY A 124 2.18 -8.62 10.67
N TYR A 125 0.96 -8.15 10.43
CA TYR A 125 -0.24 -8.98 10.39
C TYR A 125 -1.07 -8.72 9.13
N THR A 126 -1.89 -9.69 8.76
CA THR A 126 -2.79 -9.55 7.60
C THR A 126 -4.25 -9.57 8.03
N ILE A 127 -5.04 -8.64 7.50
CA ILE A 127 -6.51 -8.64 7.58
C ILE A 127 -7.10 -8.66 6.18
N GLN A 128 -8.28 -9.26 6.01
CA GLN A 128 -8.98 -9.20 4.74
C GLN A 128 -9.68 -7.85 4.58
N ALA A 129 -9.54 -7.23 3.41
CA ALA A 129 -10.24 -5.99 3.09
C ALA A 129 -11.78 -6.15 3.19
N SER A 130 -12.30 -7.34 2.87
CA SER A 130 -13.73 -7.68 3.04
C SER A 130 -14.20 -7.73 4.49
N GLU A 131 -13.29 -7.91 5.46
CA GLU A 131 -13.61 -7.79 6.89
C GLU A 131 -13.51 -6.34 7.35
N ALA A 132 -12.50 -5.62 6.85
CA ALA A 132 -12.27 -4.21 7.18
C ALA A 132 -13.45 -3.30 6.79
N VAL A 133 -14.15 -3.59 5.67
CA VAL A 133 -15.35 -2.81 5.26
C VAL A 133 -16.52 -2.92 6.24
N ASN A 134 -16.53 -3.92 7.13
CA ASN A 134 -17.58 -4.12 8.13
C ASN A 134 -17.25 -3.44 9.48
N VAL A 135 -16.09 -2.81 9.62
CA VAL A 135 -15.69 -2.08 10.82
C VAL A 135 -16.46 -0.76 10.88
N ASN A 136 -17.34 -0.61 11.88
CA ASN A 136 -18.16 0.59 12.05
C ASN A 136 -17.83 1.37 13.32
N ASN A 137 -17.08 0.77 14.23
CA ASN A 137 -16.71 1.37 15.51
C ASN A 137 -15.36 0.83 16.01
N GLU A 138 -14.90 1.39 17.12
CA GLU A 138 -13.63 1.01 17.77
C GLU A 138 -13.57 -0.47 18.18
N SER A 139 -14.65 -1.01 18.73
CA SER A 139 -14.70 -2.41 19.17
C SER A 139 -14.59 -3.38 17.99
N ASP A 140 -15.22 -3.07 16.86
CA ASP A 140 -15.10 -3.87 15.64
C ASP A 140 -13.65 -3.87 15.14
N PHE A 141 -13.01 -2.69 15.14
CA PHE A 141 -11.62 -2.54 14.73
C PHE A 141 -10.68 -3.35 15.62
N LEU A 142 -10.77 -3.18 16.94
CA LEU A 142 -9.94 -3.91 17.89
C LEU A 142 -10.16 -5.43 17.78
N GLY A 143 -11.41 -5.87 17.60
CA GLY A 143 -11.73 -7.29 17.39
C GLY A 143 -11.08 -7.84 16.13
N LEU A 144 -11.10 -7.10 15.02
CA LEU A 144 -10.46 -7.50 13.77
C LEU A 144 -8.93 -7.62 13.92
N ILE A 145 -8.31 -6.67 14.62
CA ILE A 145 -6.87 -6.70 14.90
C ILE A 145 -6.49 -7.87 15.81
N VAL A 146 -7.24 -8.10 16.90
CA VAL A 146 -7.00 -9.23 17.81
C VAL A 146 -7.09 -10.55 17.05
N LYS A 147 -8.12 -10.74 16.23
CA LYS A 147 -8.28 -11.93 15.39
C LYS A 147 -7.06 -12.15 14.47
N ALA A 148 -6.53 -11.08 13.87
CA ALA A 148 -5.35 -11.17 13.00
C ALA A 148 -4.11 -11.64 13.76
N ILE A 149 -3.90 -11.12 14.97
CA ILE A 149 -2.80 -11.51 15.86
C ILE A 149 -2.93 -12.97 16.30
N GLU A 150 -4.15 -13.44 16.62
CA GLU A 150 -4.38 -14.82 17.05
C GLU A 150 -4.25 -15.86 15.93
N SER A 151 -4.34 -15.43 14.67
CA SER A 151 -4.36 -16.32 13.50
C SER A 151 -2.98 -16.54 12.85
N GLN A 152 -1.92 -15.87 13.35
CA GLN A 152 -0.53 -15.96 12.88
C GLN A 152 0.39 -16.51 13.97
#